data_AF-A0AAD7D4R4-F1
#
_entry.id   AF-A0AAD7D4R4-F1
#
_cell.length_a   1.000
_cell.length_b   1.000
_cell.length_c   1.000
_cell.angle_alpha   90.00
_cell.angle_beta   90.00
_cell.angle_gamma   90.00
#
_symmetry.space_group_name_H-M   'P 1'
#
loop_
_entity.id
_entity.type
_entity.pdbx_description
1 polymer ?
#
loop_
_entity_poly.entity_id
_entity_poly.type
_entity_poly.pdbx_seq_one_letter_code
_entity_poly.pdbx_strand_id
1 'polypeptide(L)'
;MSPLVTDIVLESLAPSLVGLEQFSITGCPRVSHLGIWAVVSQNSTGLRALGLEGLSPKFNLAALTALCVESPALASLTSLTLSVHTEAWLTSVSALLAGAPLEIFQIYATSAFVQTTATEVFWRDLTTAHGARLTRFSVHRMLVSLPTIEDVCMRCPALTRLFVVVDPTALGLLAGCLSRARRLATVHVNCQYRGTDTWLAGRASSMLKVPEALTIVCHCPETITLFSCNARVWQVERQIRRNEDGELVAERFLAKYDSPDIPEQFLVVRT
;
A
#
# COMPACT_ATOMS: atom_id res chain seq x y z
N MET A 1 -1.79 3.15 -21.65
CA MET A 1 -1.71 4.63 -21.68
C MET A 1 -2.71 5.26 -22.65
N SER A 2 -3.35 6.38 -22.28
CA SER A 2 -4.22 7.18 -23.16
C SER A 2 -3.61 8.55 -23.46
N PRO A 3 -3.34 8.90 -24.74
CA PRO A 3 -2.81 10.22 -25.11
C PRO A 3 -3.91 11.29 -25.25
N LEU A 4 -5.18 10.91 -25.06
CA LEU A 4 -6.33 11.79 -25.26
C LEU A 4 -6.62 12.66 -24.04
N VAL A 5 -6.30 12.17 -22.83
CA VAL A 5 -6.46 12.93 -21.59
C VAL A 5 -5.24 13.84 -21.43
N THR A 6 -5.49 15.15 -21.35
CA THR A 6 -4.47 16.21 -21.26
C THR A 6 -4.88 17.23 -20.21
N ASP A 7 -3.95 18.12 -19.82
CA ASP A 7 -4.27 19.22 -18.90
C ASP A 7 -5.45 20.07 -19.40
N ILE A 8 -5.50 20.38 -20.71
CA ILE A 8 -6.59 21.14 -21.33
C ILE A 8 -7.95 20.46 -21.11
N VAL A 9 -8.02 19.14 -21.27
CA VAL A 9 -9.24 18.38 -21.03
C VAL A 9 -9.65 18.47 -19.57
N LEU A 10 -8.71 18.27 -18.63
CA LEU A 10 -9.00 18.37 -17.20
C LEU A 10 -9.44 19.77 -16.79
N GLU A 11 -8.80 20.81 -17.30
CA GLU A 11 -9.17 22.21 -17.09
C GLU A 11 -10.59 22.51 -17.60
N SER A 12 -10.95 22.00 -18.79
CA SER A 12 -12.31 22.18 -19.34
C SER A 12 -13.39 21.48 -18.51
N LEU A 13 -13.05 20.35 -17.87
CA LEU A 13 -13.98 19.57 -17.05
C LEU A 13 -14.09 20.11 -15.63
N ALA A 14 -13.02 20.72 -15.10
CA ALA A 14 -12.90 21.13 -13.70
C ALA A 14 -14.10 21.93 -13.16
N PRO A 15 -14.69 22.91 -13.89
CA PRO A 15 -15.86 23.65 -13.39
C PRO A 15 -17.10 22.77 -13.14
N SER A 16 -17.18 21.61 -13.79
CA SER A 16 -18.30 20.67 -13.62
C SER A 16 -18.02 19.61 -12.54
N LEU A 17 -16.82 19.58 -11.96
CA LEU A 17 -16.36 18.56 -11.01
C LEU A 17 -16.24 19.09 -9.56
N VAL A 18 -16.98 20.15 -9.24
CA VAL A 18 -16.91 20.85 -7.94
C VAL A 18 -17.28 20.00 -6.72
N GLY A 19 -18.01 18.90 -6.94
CA GLY A 19 -18.48 17.96 -5.92
C GLY A 19 -17.81 16.59 -5.98
N LEU A 20 -16.67 16.47 -6.67
CA LEU A 20 -15.98 15.19 -6.86
C LEU A 20 -15.41 14.66 -5.54
N GLU A 21 -15.86 13.50 -5.07
CA GLU A 21 -15.28 12.89 -3.86
C GLU A 21 -14.01 12.07 -4.14
N GLN A 22 -13.88 11.53 -5.35
CA GLN A 22 -12.79 10.65 -5.74
C GLN A 22 -12.24 11.05 -7.10
N PHE A 23 -10.93 11.26 -7.17
CA PHE A 23 -10.24 11.60 -8.40
C PHE A 23 -9.09 10.64 -8.61
N SER A 24 -9.15 9.87 -9.69
CA SER A 24 -8.07 8.96 -10.08
C SER A 24 -7.70 9.17 -11.53
N ILE A 25 -6.40 9.23 -11.80
CA ILE A 25 -5.85 9.26 -13.13
C ILE A 25 -4.71 8.27 -13.24
N THR A 26 -4.78 7.44 -14.28
CA THR A 26 -3.87 6.33 -14.49
C THR A 26 -3.42 6.26 -15.94
N GLY A 27 -2.10 6.23 -16.18
CA GLY A 27 -1.54 6.04 -17.52
C GLY A 27 -1.85 7.18 -18.49
N CYS A 28 -1.87 8.42 -18.01
CA CYS A 28 -2.15 9.63 -18.77
C CYS A 28 -0.89 10.49 -18.92
N PRO A 29 0.01 10.20 -19.89
CA PRO A 29 1.35 10.79 -19.97
C PRO A 29 1.36 12.28 -20.36
N ARG A 30 0.21 12.84 -20.75
CA ARG A 30 0.03 14.26 -21.10
C ARG A 30 -0.63 15.08 -20.00
N VAL A 31 -0.88 14.49 -18.83
CA VAL A 31 -1.37 15.21 -17.67
C VAL A 31 -0.22 15.52 -16.72
N SER A 32 -0.06 16.80 -16.44
CA SER A 32 0.90 17.34 -15.46
C SER A 32 0.21 17.68 -14.15
N HIS A 33 0.97 18.28 -13.22
CA HIS A 33 0.44 18.75 -11.95
C HIS A 33 -0.58 19.89 -12.12
N LEU A 34 -0.51 20.65 -13.23
CA LEU A 34 -1.42 21.76 -13.50
C LEU A 34 -2.84 21.28 -13.81
N GLY A 35 -3.00 20.27 -14.66
CA GLY A 35 -4.32 19.69 -14.96
C GLY A 35 -4.94 19.02 -13.74
N ILE A 36 -4.12 18.35 -12.92
CA ILE A 36 -4.57 17.77 -11.63
C ILE A 36 -5.03 18.87 -10.68
N TRP A 37 -4.24 19.94 -10.54
CA TRP A 37 -4.58 21.09 -9.71
C TRP A 37 -5.85 21.79 -10.20
N ALA A 38 -6.07 21.92 -11.50
CA ALA A 38 -7.28 22.52 -12.05
C ALA A 38 -8.54 21.81 -11.53
N VAL A 39 -8.53 20.48 -11.46
CA VAL A 39 -9.65 19.69 -10.90
C VAL A 39 -9.72 19.82 -9.38
N VAL A 40 -8.59 19.68 -8.68
CA VAL A 40 -8.52 19.68 -7.21
C VAL A 40 -8.92 21.05 -6.63
N SER A 41 -8.47 22.15 -7.24
CA SER A 41 -8.72 23.51 -6.76
C SER A 41 -10.18 23.97 -6.91
N GLN A 42 -10.91 23.42 -7.88
CA GLN A 42 -12.34 23.72 -8.06
C GLN A 42 -13.23 22.87 -7.16
N ASN A 43 -12.66 21.90 -6.43
CA ASN A 43 -13.42 21.02 -5.56
C ASN A 43 -13.80 21.72 -4.26
N SER A 44 -15.09 22.03 -4.12
CA SER A 44 -15.63 22.71 -2.94
C SER A 44 -16.00 21.75 -1.80
N THR A 45 -16.24 20.47 -2.12
CA THR A 45 -16.65 19.45 -1.13
C THR A 45 -15.46 18.89 -0.34
N GLY A 46 -14.26 19.01 -0.89
CA GLY A 46 -13.05 18.35 -0.40
C GLY A 46 -12.92 16.94 -0.98
N LEU A 47 -11.74 16.63 -1.52
CA LEU A 47 -11.48 15.32 -2.11
C LEU A 47 -11.23 14.29 -1.01
N ARG A 48 -11.91 13.13 -1.08
CA ARG A 48 -11.73 12.01 -0.16
C ARG A 48 -10.71 10.99 -0.64
N ALA A 49 -10.63 10.77 -1.95
CA ALA A 49 -9.65 9.85 -2.54
C ALA A 49 -8.91 10.46 -3.73
N LEU A 50 -7.59 10.34 -3.71
CA LEU A 50 -6.70 10.79 -4.78
C LEU A 50 -5.85 9.62 -5.29
N GLY A 51 -5.97 9.29 -6.57
CA GLY A 51 -5.20 8.24 -7.24
C GLY A 51 -4.39 8.79 -8.40
N LEU A 52 -3.07 8.73 -8.32
CA LEU A 52 -2.15 9.35 -9.28
C LEU A 52 -1.11 8.33 -9.75
N GLU A 53 -1.32 7.74 -10.91
CA GLU A 53 -0.52 6.60 -11.38
C GLU A 53 -0.11 6.73 -12.85
N GLY A 54 1.11 6.32 -13.20
CA GLY A 54 1.59 6.40 -14.59
C GLY A 54 1.44 7.80 -15.20
N LEU A 55 1.81 8.83 -14.45
CA LEU A 55 1.68 10.23 -14.84
C LEU A 55 2.73 10.66 -15.89
N SER A 56 2.60 11.89 -16.38
CA SER A 56 3.59 12.50 -17.28
C SER A 56 4.99 12.51 -16.65
N PRO A 57 6.05 12.29 -17.45
CA PRO A 57 7.43 12.61 -17.03
C PRO A 57 7.63 14.07 -16.60
N LYS A 58 6.73 14.98 -17.02
CA LYS A 58 6.72 16.39 -16.62
C LYS A 58 5.96 16.65 -15.32
N PHE A 59 5.35 15.63 -14.71
CA PHE A 59 4.62 15.80 -13.46
C PHE A 59 5.60 16.19 -12.34
N ASN A 60 5.24 17.24 -11.60
CA ASN A 60 6.05 17.78 -10.52
C ASN A 60 5.24 17.73 -9.23
N LEU A 61 5.51 16.71 -8.41
CA LEU A 61 4.81 16.52 -7.15
C LEU A 61 5.07 17.66 -6.15
N ALA A 62 6.28 18.22 -6.12
CA ALA A 62 6.61 19.33 -5.24
C ALA A 62 5.80 20.58 -5.58
N ALA A 63 5.63 20.87 -6.88
CA ALA A 63 4.80 21.97 -7.34
C ALA A 63 3.30 21.74 -7.01
N LEU A 64 2.79 20.52 -7.25
CA LEU A 64 1.42 20.18 -6.82
C LEU A 64 1.23 20.36 -5.32
N THR A 65 2.21 19.93 -4.54
CA THR A 65 2.17 20.00 -3.07
C THR A 65 2.13 21.46 -2.61
N ALA A 66 2.96 22.34 -3.19
CA ALA A 66 2.93 23.76 -2.87
C ALA A 66 1.54 24.38 -3.09
N LEU A 67 0.90 24.04 -4.22
CA LEU A 67 -0.47 24.49 -4.52
C LEU A 67 -1.50 23.93 -3.53
N CYS A 68 -1.38 22.66 -3.16
CA CYS A 68 -2.29 22.02 -2.21
C CYS A 68 -2.11 22.51 -0.77
N VAL A 69 -0.91 22.91 -0.35
CA VAL A 69 -0.67 23.45 1.00
C VAL A 69 -1.39 24.79 1.20
N GLU A 70 -1.55 25.57 0.14
CA GLU A 70 -2.26 26.84 0.16
C GLU A 70 -3.79 26.69 0.07
N SER A 71 -4.31 25.45 0.03
CA SER A 71 -5.73 25.17 -0.20
C SER A 71 -6.29 24.07 0.70
N PRO A 72 -7.55 24.18 1.17
CA PRO A 72 -8.19 23.13 1.94
C PRO A 72 -8.67 21.94 1.08
N ALA A 73 -8.37 21.91 -0.23
CA ALA A 73 -8.92 20.91 -1.15
C ALA A 73 -8.64 19.45 -0.73
N LEU A 74 -7.54 19.20 -0.02
CA LEU A 74 -7.16 17.88 0.49
C LEU A 74 -7.39 17.70 2.00
N ALA A 75 -8.04 18.65 2.68
CA ALA A 75 -8.32 18.56 4.11
C ALA A 75 -9.24 17.39 4.48
N SER A 76 -9.98 16.85 3.51
CA SER A 76 -10.85 15.67 3.67
C SER A 76 -10.25 14.38 3.08
N LEU A 77 -8.97 14.40 2.67
CA LEU A 77 -8.35 13.27 1.98
C LEU A 77 -8.12 12.11 2.94
N THR A 78 -8.86 11.02 2.74
CA THR A 78 -8.75 9.78 3.53
C THR A 78 -8.01 8.69 2.78
N SER A 79 -7.89 8.78 1.44
CA SER A 79 -7.23 7.77 0.62
C SER A 79 -6.25 8.37 -0.39
N LEU A 80 -5.01 7.91 -0.38
CA LEU A 80 -4.00 8.23 -1.40
C LEU A 80 -3.48 6.96 -2.06
N THR A 81 -3.50 6.96 -3.39
CA THR A 81 -2.79 6.00 -4.24
C THR A 81 -1.81 6.78 -5.13
N LEU A 82 -0.53 6.46 -5.11
CA LEU A 82 0.48 7.20 -5.86
C LEU A 82 1.56 6.30 -6.47
N SER A 83 1.89 6.52 -7.75
CA SER A 83 3.13 6.03 -8.33
C SER A 83 4.28 7.01 -8.04
N VAL A 84 5.38 6.52 -7.45
CA VAL A 84 6.57 7.32 -7.17
C VAL A 84 7.76 6.90 -8.03
N HIS A 85 8.42 7.92 -8.58
CA HIS A 85 9.56 7.76 -9.48
C HIS A 85 10.92 7.92 -8.79
N THR A 86 10.99 8.73 -7.73
CA THR A 86 12.23 9.00 -7.00
C THR A 86 11.96 9.11 -5.50
N GLU A 87 12.98 8.81 -4.68
CA GLU A 87 12.88 8.97 -3.22
C GLU A 87 12.66 10.43 -2.80
N ALA A 88 13.13 11.39 -3.60
CA ALA A 88 12.93 12.81 -3.35
C ALA A 88 11.46 13.23 -3.32
N TRP A 89 10.57 12.45 -3.96
CA TRP A 89 9.13 12.68 -3.90
C TRP A 89 8.55 12.41 -2.52
N LEU A 90 9.14 11.54 -1.70
CA LEU A 90 8.59 11.17 -0.40
C LEU A 90 8.46 12.38 0.53
N THR A 91 9.40 13.33 0.47
CA THR A 91 9.28 14.60 1.21
C THR A 91 8.07 15.41 0.76
N SER A 92 7.78 15.44 -0.55
CA SER A 92 6.59 16.12 -1.08
C SER A 92 5.30 15.36 -0.70
N VAL A 93 5.33 14.03 -0.69
CA VAL A 93 4.20 13.20 -0.22
C VAL A 93 3.88 13.51 1.24
N SER A 94 4.89 13.57 2.12
CA SER A 94 4.68 13.93 3.53
C SER A 94 4.03 15.30 3.67
N ALA A 95 4.54 16.31 2.95
CA ALA A 95 4.00 17.65 3.00
C ALA A 95 2.56 17.72 2.45
N LEU A 96 2.26 16.98 1.36
CA LEU A 96 0.91 16.87 0.80
C LEU A 96 -0.08 16.28 1.80
N LEU A 97 0.37 15.31 2.60
CA LEU A 97 -0.47 14.56 3.53
C LEU A 97 -0.56 15.19 4.93
N ALA A 98 0.27 16.18 5.27
CA ALA A 98 0.42 16.69 6.63
C ALA A 98 -0.91 17.11 7.29
N GLY A 99 -1.85 17.67 6.51
CA GLY A 99 -3.18 18.08 6.98
C GLY A 99 -4.31 17.06 6.77
N ALA A 100 -4.02 15.90 6.17
CA ALA A 100 -5.04 14.97 5.71
C ALA A 100 -5.44 13.94 6.80
N PRO A 101 -6.74 13.60 6.95
CA PRO A 101 -7.23 12.55 7.83
C PRO A 101 -7.02 11.16 7.19
N LEU A 102 -5.80 10.86 6.73
CA LEU A 102 -5.50 9.66 5.96
C LEU A 102 -5.83 8.34 6.69
N GLU A 103 -6.56 7.47 6.01
CA GLU A 103 -6.95 6.12 6.45
C GLU A 103 -6.34 5.03 5.54
N ILE A 104 -6.22 5.33 4.24
CA ILE A 104 -5.70 4.42 3.23
C ILE A 104 -4.48 5.06 2.57
N PHE A 105 -3.33 4.41 2.74
CA PHE A 105 -2.11 4.82 2.07
C PHE A 105 -1.62 3.71 1.14
N GLN A 106 -1.43 4.07 -0.13
CA GLN A 106 -0.94 3.16 -1.16
C GLN A 106 0.09 3.84 -2.06
N ILE A 107 1.25 3.20 -2.18
CA ILE A 107 2.36 3.72 -2.99
C ILE A 107 2.99 2.61 -3.82
N TYR A 108 3.24 2.93 -5.09
CA TYR A 108 3.85 2.05 -6.07
C TYR A 108 5.14 2.68 -6.57
N ALA A 109 6.26 2.00 -6.36
CA ALA A 109 7.51 2.40 -6.96
C ALA A 109 7.58 1.98 -8.44
N THR A 110 7.93 2.90 -9.35
CA THR A 110 8.06 2.55 -10.79
C THR A 110 9.28 1.70 -11.10
N SER A 111 10.32 1.81 -10.26
CA SER A 111 11.52 0.98 -10.25
C SER A 111 11.70 0.36 -8.87
N ALA A 112 12.39 -0.77 -8.75
CA ALA A 112 12.69 -1.31 -7.43
C ALA A 112 13.61 -0.34 -6.67
N PHE A 113 13.16 0.15 -5.51
CA PHE A 113 14.01 0.95 -4.61
C PHE A 113 14.64 0.06 -3.55
N VAL A 114 15.93 0.29 -3.32
CA VAL A 114 16.60 -0.24 -2.13
C VAL A 114 16.17 0.61 -0.95
N GLN A 115 15.98 -0.01 0.21
CA GLN A 115 15.72 0.71 1.45
C GLN A 115 16.85 1.72 1.74
N THR A 116 16.48 2.96 2.04
CA THR A 116 17.40 4.03 2.44
C THR A 116 16.96 4.69 3.74
N THR A 117 17.86 5.43 4.38
CA THR A 117 17.53 6.22 5.58
C THR A 117 16.37 7.20 5.32
N ALA A 118 16.27 7.75 4.10
CA ALA A 118 15.17 8.65 3.72
C ALA A 118 13.82 7.94 3.72
N THR A 119 13.77 6.70 3.21
CA THR A 119 12.54 5.89 3.23
C THR A 119 12.10 5.55 4.66
N GLU A 120 13.03 5.20 5.56
CA GLU A 120 12.70 4.92 6.97
C GLU A 120 12.15 6.15 7.70
N VAL A 121 12.75 7.32 7.48
CA VAL A 121 12.25 8.59 8.02
C VAL A 121 10.83 8.85 7.52
N PHE A 122 10.60 8.67 6.22
CA PHE A 122 9.27 8.84 5.64
C PHE A 122 8.21 7.93 6.29
N TRP A 123 8.51 6.64 6.45
CA TRP A 123 7.56 5.69 7.05
C TRP A 123 7.22 6.02 8.49
N ARG A 124 8.24 6.38 9.28
CA ARG A 124 8.05 6.79 10.67
C ARG A 124 7.20 8.06 10.76
N ASP A 125 7.46 9.05 9.91
CA ASP A 125 6.76 10.33 9.94
C ASP A 125 5.28 10.14 9.50
N LEU A 126 5.03 9.34 8.46
CA LEU A 126 3.69 8.94 8.02
C LEU A 126 2.92 8.22 9.15
N THR A 127 3.56 7.24 9.79
CA THR A 127 2.98 6.47 10.91
C THR A 127 2.70 7.38 12.11
N THR A 128 3.57 8.36 12.36
CA THR A 128 3.39 9.33 13.43
C THR A 128 2.19 10.24 13.18
N ALA A 129 2.05 10.74 11.96
CA ALA A 129 0.97 11.67 11.61
C ALA A 129 -0.40 10.98 11.47
N HIS A 130 -0.44 9.74 10.96
CA HIS A 130 -1.69 9.11 10.52
C HIS A 130 -2.00 7.78 11.22
N GLY A 131 -1.08 7.22 12.02
CA GLY A 131 -1.19 5.85 12.55
C GLY A 131 -2.51 5.55 13.26
N ALA A 132 -3.04 6.50 14.06
CA ALA A 132 -4.31 6.32 14.76
C ALA A 132 -5.51 6.00 13.85
N ARG A 133 -5.46 6.43 12.58
CA ARG A 133 -6.55 6.28 11.60
C ARG A 133 -6.23 5.30 10.47
N LEU A 134 -4.95 5.01 10.22
CA LEU A 134 -4.55 4.14 9.12
C LEU A 134 -5.17 2.75 9.27
N THR A 135 -6.08 2.43 8.35
CA THR A 135 -6.72 1.12 8.21
C THR A 135 -6.00 0.26 7.19
N ARG A 136 -5.29 0.90 6.25
CA ARG A 136 -4.52 0.24 5.20
C ARG A 136 -3.19 0.91 4.94
N PHE A 137 -2.14 0.08 4.92
CA PHE A 137 -0.79 0.46 4.53
C PHE A 137 -0.32 -0.45 3.40
N SER A 138 -0.07 0.13 2.23
CA SER A 138 0.22 -0.61 1.00
C SER A 138 1.47 -0.03 0.31
N VAL A 139 2.56 -0.78 0.32
CA VAL A 139 3.82 -0.41 -0.31
C VAL A 139 4.21 -1.49 -1.30
N HIS A 140 4.32 -1.10 -2.57
CA HIS A 140 4.65 -2.01 -3.65
C HIS A 140 5.94 -1.58 -4.33
N ARG A 141 6.74 -2.60 -4.66
CA ARG A 141 8.03 -2.46 -5.34
C ARG A 141 9.10 -1.64 -4.58
N MET A 142 8.88 -1.32 -3.32
CA MET A 142 9.85 -0.65 -2.43
C MET A 142 10.01 -1.49 -1.17
N LEU A 143 11.25 -1.86 -0.82
CA LEU A 143 11.55 -2.63 0.37
C LEU A 143 11.16 -1.86 1.64
N VAL A 144 10.48 -2.56 2.56
CA VAL A 144 10.10 -2.06 3.88
C VAL A 144 10.81 -2.92 4.92
N SER A 145 11.51 -2.27 5.85
CA SER A 145 12.27 -2.94 6.88
C SER A 145 11.38 -3.59 7.92
N LEU A 146 11.88 -4.65 8.59
CA LEU A 146 11.16 -5.23 9.73
C LEU A 146 10.91 -4.21 10.86
N PRO A 147 11.87 -3.35 11.25
CA PRO A 147 11.60 -2.29 12.22
C PRO A 147 10.47 -1.35 11.79
N THR A 148 10.41 -0.94 10.52
CA THR A 148 9.30 -0.13 10.02
C THR A 148 7.97 -0.90 10.09
N ILE A 149 7.96 -2.18 9.68
CA ILE A 149 6.74 -3.01 9.73
C ILE A 149 6.26 -3.17 11.18
N GLU A 150 7.19 -3.38 12.12
CA GLU A 150 6.87 -3.44 13.55
C GLU A 150 6.30 -2.09 14.05
N ASP A 151 6.92 -0.95 13.70
CA ASP A 151 6.43 0.38 14.07
C ASP A 151 5.00 0.62 13.57
N VAL A 152 4.74 0.30 12.30
CA VAL A 152 3.39 0.37 11.69
C VAL A 152 2.42 -0.54 12.43
N CYS A 153 2.79 -1.80 12.70
CA CYS A 153 1.91 -2.75 13.40
C CYS A 153 1.62 -2.33 14.85
N MET A 154 2.56 -1.66 15.53
CA MET A 154 2.40 -1.19 16.91
C MET A 154 1.59 0.10 16.99
N ARG A 155 1.82 1.05 16.09
CA ARG A 155 1.29 2.42 16.18
C ARG A 155 0.03 2.65 15.34
N CYS A 156 -0.36 1.69 14.51
CA CYS A 156 -1.60 1.73 13.73
C CYS A 156 -2.67 0.79 14.31
N PRO A 157 -3.39 1.16 15.38
CA PRO A 157 -4.36 0.28 16.03
C PRO A 157 -5.58 -0.06 15.16
N ALA A 158 -5.85 0.76 14.14
CA ALA A 158 -6.93 0.55 13.19
C ALA A 158 -6.51 -0.29 11.96
N LEU A 159 -5.24 -0.69 11.86
CA LEU A 159 -4.70 -1.37 10.68
C LEU A 159 -5.37 -2.73 10.48
N THR A 160 -6.05 -2.87 9.34
CA THR A 160 -6.72 -4.11 8.92
C THR A 160 -6.05 -4.75 7.70
N ARG A 161 -5.34 -3.98 6.88
CA ARG A 161 -4.69 -4.47 5.66
C ARG A 161 -3.27 -3.97 5.55
N LEU A 162 -2.34 -4.90 5.34
CA LEU A 162 -0.92 -4.61 5.18
C LEU A 162 -0.39 -5.28 3.91
N PHE A 163 0.15 -4.48 2.99
CA PHE A 163 0.84 -4.96 1.79
C PHE A 163 2.24 -4.37 1.79
N VAL A 164 3.25 -5.23 1.80
CA VAL A 164 4.65 -4.81 1.95
C VAL A 164 5.57 -5.62 1.06
N VAL A 165 6.73 -5.05 0.77
CA VAL A 165 7.83 -5.78 0.16
C VAL A 165 8.92 -6.01 1.19
N VAL A 166 9.37 -7.25 1.38
CA VAL A 166 10.42 -7.61 2.35
C VAL A 166 11.54 -8.39 1.68
N ASP A 167 12.68 -8.46 2.36
CA ASP A 167 13.75 -9.39 2.01
C ASP A 167 13.30 -10.84 2.33
N PRO A 168 13.50 -11.82 1.42
CA PRO A 168 13.16 -13.21 1.68
C PRO A 168 13.74 -13.79 2.97
N THR A 169 14.94 -13.35 3.36
CA THR A 169 15.63 -13.80 4.60
C THR A 169 14.95 -13.29 5.87
N ALA A 170 14.19 -12.20 5.78
CA ALA A 170 13.49 -11.57 6.89
C ALA A 170 12.12 -12.22 7.20
N LEU A 171 11.64 -13.11 6.32
CA LEU A 171 10.28 -13.62 6.36
C LEU A 171 9.96 -14.43 7.63
N GLY A 172 10.94 -15.14 8.18
CA GLY A 172 10.78 -15.87 9.45
C GLY A 172 10.58 -14.96 10.67
N LEU A 173 11.09 -13.73 10.62
CA LEU A 173 10.96 -12.75 11.71
C LEU A 173 9.70 -11.88 11.57
N LEU A 174 9.12 -11.82 10.37
CA LEU A 174 7.93 -11.02 10.06
C LEU A 174 6.75 -11.34 11.00
N ALA A 175 6.61 -12.61 11.36
CA ALA A 175 5.58 -13.09 12.28
C ALA A 175 5.55 -12.31 13.62
N GLY A 176 6.73 -12.01 14.18
CA GLY A 176 6.86 -11.23 15.41
C GLY A 176 6.32 -9.81 15.25
N CYS A 177 6.61 -9.16 14.12
CA CYS A 177 6.11 -7.82 13.82
C CYS A 177 4.58 -7.82 13.66
N LEU A 178 4.04 -8.76 12.88
CA LEU A 178 2.60 -8.85 12.59
C LEU A 178 1.76 -9.14 13.83
N SER A 179 2.31 -9.87 14.82
CA SER A 179 1.63 -10.17 16.09
C SER A 179 1.19 -8.92 16.86
N ARG A 180 1.80 -7.76 16.60
CA ARG A 180 1.48 -6.49 17.26
C ARG A 180 0.19 -5.84 16.73
N ALA A 181 -0.22 -6.13 15.49
CA ALA A 181 -1.32 -5.45 14.81
C ALA A 181 -2.70 -6.08 15.10
N ARG A 182 -3.29 -5.76 16.25
CA ARG A 182 -4.48 -6.45 16.81
C ARG A 182 -5.71 -6.60 15.90
N ARG A 183 -5.85 -5.77 14.87
CA ARG A 183 -6.99 -5.77 13.93
C ARG A 183 -6.63 -6.24 12.53
N LEU A 184 -5.40 -6.69 12.32
CA LEU A 184 -4.90 -7.07 11.01
C LEU A 184 -5.67 -8.29 10.49
N ALA A 185 -6.32 -8.11 9.34
CA ALA A 185 -7.16 -9.13 8.70
C ALA A 185 -6.52 -9.67 7.42
N THR A 186 -5.86 -8.79 6.66
CA THR A 186 -5.23 -9.12 5.38
C THR A 186 -3.76 -8.76 5.38
N VAL A 187 -2.93 -9.73 5.01
CA VAL A 187 -1.49 -9.53 4.81
C VAL A 187 -1.08 -10.00 3.43
N HIS A 188 -0.32 -9.16 2.74
CA HIS A 188 0.34 -9.50 1.50
C HIS A 188 1.83 -9.14 1.56
N VAL A 189 2.66 -10.12 1.25
CA VAL A 189 4.11 -9.98 1.29
C VAL A 189 4.68 -10.25 -0.09
N ASN A 190 5.30 -9.26 -0.69
CA ASN A 190 6.15 -9.48 -1.86
C ASN A 190 7.59 -9.64 -1.41
N CYS A 191 8.25 -10.71 -1.84
CA CYS A 191 9.67 -10.92 -1.54
C CYS A 191 10.48 -10.52 -2.77
N GLN A 192 11.34 -9.50 -2.65
CA GLN A 192 12.24 -9.12 -3.74
C GLN A 192 13.59 -9.84 -3.59
N TYR A 193 14.01 -10.54 -4.64
CA TYR A 193 15.31 -11.20 -4.64
C TYR A 193 16.40 -10.22 -5.06
N ARG A 194 17.36 -9.96 -4.15
CA ARG A 194 18.51 -9.10 -4.41
C ARG A 194 19.64 -9.94 -4.99
N GLY A 195 19.55 -10.28 -6.28
CA GLY A 195 20.59 -11.05 -6.96
C GLY A 195 20.89 -10.50 -8.35
N THR A 196 22.16 -10.16 -8.60
CA THR A 196 22.72 -9.84 -9.93
C THR A 196 22.86 -11.09 -10.83
N ASP A 197 22.61 -12.28 -10.29
CA ASP A 197 22.67 -13.53 -11.06
C ASP A 197 21.37 -13.75 -11.83
N THR A 198 21.25 -13.01 -12.93
CA THR A 198 20.16 -13.04 -13.91
C THR A 198 19.89 -14.40 -14.54
N TRP A 199 20.68 -15.44 -14.25
CA TRP A 199 20.53 -16.79 -14.83
C TRP A 199 19.98 -17.86 -13.87
N LEU A 200 19.91 -17.58 -12.56
CA LEU A 200 19.25 -18.47 -11.57
C LEU A 200 17.89 -17.94 -11.09
N ALA A 201 17.57 -16.67 -11.38
CA ALA A 201 16.29 -16.04 -11.04
C ALA A 201 15.06 -16.72 -11.70
N GLY A 202 15.27 -17.60 -12.68
CA GLY A 202 14.20 -18.30 -13.40
C GLY A 202 13.75 -19.65 -12.80
N ARG A 203 14.48 -20.26 -11.86
CA ARG A 203 14.14 -21.60 -11.36
C ARG A 203 14.50 -21.77 -9.88
N ALA A 204 13.49 -21.58 -9.02
CA ALA A 204 13.46 -21.86 -7.56
C ALA A 204 14.50 -21.10 -6.72
N SER A 205 14.10 -20.20 -5.81
CA SER A 205 13.96 -20.50 -4.36
C SER A 205 13.85 -19.13 -3.66
N SER A 206 12.89 -18.76 -2.81
CA SER A 206 12.02 -19.49 -1.90
C SER A 206 10.55 -19.11 -2.12
N MET A 207 9.80 -19.97 -2.79
CA MET A 207 8.35 -19.90 -2.64
C MET A 207 8.02 -20.34 -1.23
N LEU A 208 7.51 -19.41 -0.40
CA LEU A 208 7.03 -19.71 0.94
C LEU A 208 6.12 -20.95 0.87
N LYS A 209 6.54 -22.02 1.54
CA LYS A 209 5.79 -23.28 1.57
C LYS A 209 4.61 -23.12 2.52
N VAL A 210 3.58 -23.95 2.34
CA VAL A 210 2.38 -23.92 3.19
C VAL A 210 2.73 -24.06 4.69
N PRO A 211 3.64 -24.96 5.13
CA PRO A 211 4.00 -25.05 6.55
C PRO A 211 4.67 -23.78 7.08
N GLU A 212 5.52 -23.13 6.29
CA GLU A 212 6.21 -21.89 6.68
C GLU A 212 5.21 -20.72 6.78
N ALA A 213 4.30 -20.61 5.80
CA ALA A 213 3.21 -19.64 5.84
C ALA A 213 2.30 -19.86 7.04
N LEU A 214 1.96 -21.11 7.34
CA LEU A 214 1.15 -21.47 8.50
C LEU A 214 1.86 -21.09 9.81
N THR A 215 3.17 -21.33 9.92
CA THR A 215 3.96 -20.88 11.08
C THR A 215 3.83 -19.37 11.27
N ILE A 216 3.93 -18.57 10.21
CA ILE A 216 3.76 -17.11 10.31
C ILE A 216 2.34 -16.77 10.79
N VAL A 217 1.31 -17.35 10.17
CA VAL A 217 -0.10 -17.08 10.48
C VAL A 217 -0.48 -17.50 11.91
N CYS A 218 0.11 -18.56 12.45
CA CYS A 218 -0.13 -19.01 13.82
C CYS A 218 0.40 -18.02 14.87
N HIS A 219 1.43 -17.24 14.55
CA HIS A 219 1.94 -16.17 15.42
C HIS A 219 1.24 -14.83 15.20
N CYS A 220 0.43 -14.71 14.15
CA CYS A 220 -0.32 -13.51 13.85
C CYS A 220 -1.60 -13.40 14.70
N PRO A 221 -2.19 -12.20 14.77
CA PRO A 221 -3.46 -11.97 15.46
C PRO A 221 -4.57 -12.88 14.93
N GLU A 222 -5.49 -13.19 15.84
CA GLU A 222 -6.76 -13.89 15.61
C GLU A 222 -7.55 -13.38 14.40
N THR A 223 -7.45 -12.08 14.13
CA THR A 223 -8.23 -11.41 13.10
C THR A 223 -7.78 -11.73 11.67
N ILE A 224 -6.62 -12.36 11.45
CA ILE A 224 -6.17 -12.69 10.10
C ILE A 224 -7.12 -13.70 9.46
N THR A 225 -7.66 -13.31 8.31
CA THR A 225 -8.50 -14.13 7.43
C THR A 225 -7.85 -14.38 6.07
N LEU A 226 -6.90 -13.54 5.66
CA LEU A 226 -6.23 -13.65 4.38
C LEU A 226 -4.73 -13.41 4.52
N PHE A 227 -3.94 -14.38 4.06
CA PHE A 227 -2.48 -14.27 4.00
C PHE A 227 -2.01 -14.58 2.58
N SER A 228 -1.09 -13.79 2.07
CA SER A 228 -0.54 -14.01 0.73
C SER A 228 0.94 -13.66 0.67
N CYS A 229 1.66 -14.39 -0.18
CA CYS A 229 3.07 -14.16 -0.44
C CYS A 229 3.35 -14.32 -1.93
N ASN A 230 3.88 -13.26 -2.56
CA ASN A 230 4.02 -13.17 -4.01
C ASN A 230 2.68 -13.54 -4.69
N ALA A 231 2.69 -14.48 -5.63
CA ALA A 231 1.49 -14.94 -6.34
C ALA A 231 0.58 -15.91 -5.57
N ARG A 232 0.91 -16.29 -4.32
CA ARG A 232 0.12 -17.27 -3.55
C ARG A 232 -0.79 -16.59 -2.54
N VAL A 233 -2.00 -17.12 -2.43
CA VAL A 233 -3.05 -16.60 -1.57
C VAL A 233 -3.67 -17.75 -0.81
N TRP A 234 -3.80 -17.58 0.49
CA TRP A 234 -4.42 -18.54 1.39
C TRP A 234 -5.48 -17.86 2.22
N GLN A 235 -6.64 -18.50 2.29
CA GLN A 235 -7.66 -18.17 3.27
C GLN A 235 -7.27 -18.83 4.59
N VAL A 236 -7.29 -18.06 5.67
CA VAL A 236 -6.98 -18.57 7.02
C VAL A 236 -8.29 -19.02 7.65
N GLU A 237 -8.40 -20.32 7.86
CA GLU A 237 -9.57 -20.94 8.45
C GLU A 237 -9.26 -21.55 9.81
N ARG A 238 -10.32 -21.85 10.56
CA ARG A 238 -10.23 -22.44 11.90
C ARG A 238 -11.01 -23.74 11.93
N GLN A 239 -10.39 -24.79 12.43
CA GLN A 239 -11.04 -26.06 12.70
C GLN A 239 -11.00 -26.32 14.20
N ILE A 240 -12.14 -26.64 14.79
CA ILE A 240 -12.19 -27.11 16.18
C ILE A 240 -11.79 -28.58 16.19
N ARG A 241 -10.73 -28.91 16.93
CA ARG A 241 -10.29 -30.29 17.15
C ARG A 241 -10.31 -30.61 18.62
N ARG A 242 -10.57 -31.88 18.94
CA ARG A 242 -10.48 -32.39 20.30
C ARG A 242 -9.05 -32.88 20.51
N ASN A 243 -8.34 -32.33 21.50
CA ASN A 243 -6.99 -32.79 21.84
C ASN A 243 -7.06 -34.14 22.60
N GLU A 244 -5.90 -34.71 22.92
CA GLU A 244 -5.77 -35.99 23.64
C GLU A 244 -6.42 -35.94 25.04
N ASP A 245 -6.43 -34.77 25.67
CA ASP A 245 -7.06 -34.53 26.98
C ASP A 245 -8.59 -34.36 26.91
N GLY A 246 -9.15 -34.36 25.70
CA GLY A 246 -10.57 -34.20 25.47
C GLY A 246 -11.07 -32.75 25.41
N GLU A 247 -10.18 -31.75 25.50
CA GLU A 247 -10.47 -30.32 25.34
C GLU A 247 -10.61 -29.92 23.86
N LEU A 248 -11.44 -28.91 23.60
CA LEU A 248 -11.64 -28.38 22.25
C LEU A 248 -10.64 -27.24 21.98
N VAL A 249 -9.75 -27.45 21.01
CA VAL A 249 -8.75 -26.48 20.58
C VAL A 249 -9.10 -25.98 19.18
N ALA A 250 -9.06 -24.66 18.98
CA ALA A 250 -9.19 -24.06 17.66
C ALA A 250 -7.83 -24.06 16.95
N GLU A 251 -7.67 -24.91 15.95
CA GLU A 251 -6.47 -24.96 15.12
C GLU A 251 -6.67 -24.13 13.85
N ARG A 252 -5.66 -23.32 13.50
CA ARG A 252 -5.65 -22.59 12.22
C ARG A 252 -5.08 -23.46 11.12
N PHE A 253 -5.62 -23.34 9.92
CA PHE A 253 -5.05 -23.93 8.72
C PHE A 253 -5.19 -23.00 7.52
N LEU A 254 -4.39 -23.25 6.49
CA LEU A 254 -4.41 -22.49 5.24
C LEU A 254 -5.24 -23.23 4.20
N ALA A 255 -6.45 -22.73 3.95
CA ALA A 255 -7.31 -23.18 2.87
C ALA A 255 -6.92 -22.52 1.54
N LYS A 256 -7.36 -23.13 0.44
CA LYS A 256 -7.26 -22.51 -0.88
C LYS A 256 -8.16 -21.27 -0.89
N TYR A 257 -7.70 -20.20 -1.54
CA TYR A 257 -8.54 -19.05 -1.80
C TYR A 257 -9.55 -19.40 -2.90
N ASP A 258 -10.82 -19.51 -2.52
CA ASP A 258 -11.92 -19.93 -3.41
C ASP A 258 -12.90 -18.79 -3.76
N SER A 259 -12.61 -17.56 -3.34
CA SER A 259 -13.41 -16.40 -3.74
C SER A 259 -13.22 -16.10 -5.25
N PRO A 260 -14.29 -15.78 -5.98
CA PRO A 260 -14.21 -15.38 -7.38
C PRO A 260 -13.52 -14.02 -7.57
N ASP A 261 -13.39 -13.23 -6.50
CA ASP A 261 -12.78 -11.91 -6.55
C ASP A 261 -11.26 -12.02 -6.65
N ILE A 262 -10.68 -11.37 -7.67
CA ILE A 262 -9.22 -11.24 -7.79
C ILE A 262 -8.72 -10.41 -6.60
N PRO A 263 -7.85 -10.95 -5.74
CA PRO A 263 -7.35 -10.19 -4.61
C PRO A 263 -6.64 -8.92 -5.10
N GLU A 264 -6.91 -7.82 -4.42
CA GLU A 264 -6.53 -6.49 -4.86
C GLU A 264 -5.03 -6.33 -5.16
N GLN A 265 -4.18 -7.04 -4.42
CA GLN A 265 -2.73 -7.07 -4.63
C GLN A 265 -2.31 -7.58 -6.02
N PHE A 266 -3.19 -8.28 -6.74
CA PHE A 266 -2.96 -8.78 -8.09
C PHE A 266 -3.63 -7.94 -9.17
N LEU A 267 -4.34 -6.87 -8.80
CA LEU A 267 -4.83 -5.90 -9.76
C LEU A 267 -3.61 -5.14 -10.30
N VAL A 268 -3.08 -5.63 -11.41
CA VAL A 268 -1.99 -4.97 -12.12
C VAL A 268 -2.53 -3.70 -12.73
N VAL A 269 -2.08 -2.55 -12.22
CA VAL A 269 -2.21 -1.30 -12.95
C VAL A 269 -1.36 -1.42 -14.21
N ARG A 270 -2.03 -1.67 -15.35
CA ARG A 270 -1.41 -1.67 -16.67
C ARG A 270 -1.02 -0.23 -17.00
N THR A 271 0.22 0.15 -16.70
CA THR A 271 0.84 1.39 -17.22
C THR A 271 1.11 1.23 -18.71
#